data_AF-A0A3B9IBW4-F1
#
_entry.id   AF-A0A3B9IBW4-F1
#
_cell.length_a   1.000
_cell.length_b   1.000
_cell.length_c   1.000
_cell.angle_alpha   90.00
_cell.angle_beta   90.00
_cell.angle_gamma   90.00
#
_symmetry.space_group_name_H-M   'P 1'
#
loop_
_entity.id
_entity.type
_entity.pdbx_description
1 polymer ?
#
loop_
_entity_poly.entity_id
_entity_poly.type
_entity_poly.pdbx_seq_one_letter_code
_entity_poly.pdbx_strand_id
1 'polypeptide(L)'
;QPDTEVNMYCSNCGAEINDNVSYCPYCGVMNVRAAENEYMEKLEDIREDTEQLKDVSEHQTRAGIRHAGRKTFIVLLIVTAVVAGFFMLSRFLEGQLRHDSANRVQKELEFKEKYFAKLDEYYAAGDDAATAEYMSEIISEEGSSILNRWKHYTYMQYYNDYRFVQSVSGMEINDHFRKYDYADILYAGIELIYETGSYYAKEMSAEEKAKVKKMQGEAEETFAEYLSLNRSDLDEAYEYAVSSDGYLSVSRVREWAGNNERF
;
A
#
# COMPACT_ATOMS: atom_id res chain seq x y z
N GLN A 1 -32.74 -4.67 -88.48
CA GLN A 1 -34.10 -4.44 -89.01
C GLN A 1 -34.07 -3.05 -89.62
N PRO A 2 -34.59 -2.82 -90.84
CA PRO A 2 -34.06 -1.80 -91.73
C PRO A 2 -34.25 -0.41 -91.13
N ASP A 3 -33.14 0.30 -90.89
CA ASP A 3 -33.13 1.72 -90.56
C ASP A 3 -33.73 2.43 -91.77
N THR A 4 -35.00 2.81 -91.64
CA THR A 4 -35.68 3.64 -92.63
C THR A 4 -35.03 5.00 -92.46
N GLU A 5 -34.15 5.36 -93.39
CA GLU A 5 -33.52 6.69 -93.39
C GLU A 5 -34.64 7.71 -93.59
N VAL A 6 -35.15 8.27 -92.47
CA VAL A 6 -36.23 9.24 -92.49
C VAL A 6 -35.61 10.57 -92.87
N ASN A 7 -35.64 10.84 -94.17
CA ASN A 7 -35.22 12.12 -94.69
C ASN A 7 -36.34 13.16 -94.49
N MET A 8 -35.97 14.31 -93.94
CA MET A 8 -36.85 15.46 -93.78
C MET A 8 -36.35 16.63 -94.64
N TYR A 9 -37.24 17.52 -95.03
CA TYR A 9 -36.85 18.75 -95.71
C TYR A 9 -36.61 19.85 -94.69
N CYS A 10 -35.48 20.54 -94.81
CA CYS A 10 -35.17 21.70 -94.01
C CYS A 10 -36.25 22.78 -94.17
N SER A 11 -36.84 23.21 -93.06
CA SER A 11 -37.92 24.22 -93.06
C SER A 11 -37.48 25.59 -93.60
N ASN A 12 -36.17 25.88 -93.61
CA ASN A 12 -35.64 27.17 -94.04
C ASN A 12 -35.16 27.17 -95.51
N CYS A 13 -34.40 26.16 -95.93
CA CYS A 13 -33.81 26.14 -97.28
C CYS A 13 -34.38 25.06 -98.22
N GLY A 14 -35.28 24.20 -97.73
CA GLY A 14 -35.90 23.14 -98.53
C GLY A 14 -34.97 22.00 -98.92
N ALA A 15 -33.72 21.97 -98.44
CA ALA A 15 -32.81 20.87 -98.70
C ALA A 15 -33.24 19.60 -97.93
N GLU A 16 -33.12 18.44 -98.56
CA GLU A 16 -33.31 17.14 -97.91
C GLU A 16 -32.15 16.89 -96.94
N ILE A 17 -32.47 16.61 -95.68
CA ILE A 17 -31.54 16.35 -94.59
C ILE A 17 -31.98 15.12 -93.80
N ASN A 18 -31.02 14.39 -93.24
CA ASN A 18 -31.30 13.29 -92.32
C ASN A 18 -31.96 13.86 -91.04
N ASP A 19 -32.98 13.19 -90.51
CA ASP A 19 -33.71 13.67 -89.33
C ASP A 19 -32.89 13.65 -88.03
N ASN A 20 -31.74 12.98 -88.00
CA ASN A 20 -30.84 12.88 -86.84
C ASN A 20 -29.77 13.97 -86.78
N VAL A 21 -29.65 14.84 -87.80
CA VAL A 21 -28.69 15.95 -87.73
C VAL A 21 -29.30 17.16 -87.01
N SER A 22 -28.67 17.61 -85.91
CA SER A 22 -29.10 18.75 -85.08
C SER A 22 -29.05 20.10 -85.82
N TYR A 23 -28.31 20.19 -86.93
CA TYR A 23 -28.21 21.39 -87.76
C TYR A 23 -28.24 21.03 -89.24
N CYS A 24 -28.95 21.82 -90.06
CA CYS A 24 -28.93 21.69 -91.51
C CYS A 24 -27.54 22.03 -92.05
N PRO A 25 -26.85 21.13 -92.76
CA PRO A 25 -25.50 21.38 -93.26
C PRO A 25 -25.44 22.45 -94.36
N TYR A 26 -26.58 22.75 -95.00
CA TYR A 26 -26.65 23.70 -96.12
C TYR A 26 -26.90 25.15 -95.69
N CYS A 27 -27.68 25.37 -94.64
CA CYS A 27 -28.04 26.74 -94.20
C CYS A 27 -27.79 27.00 -92.71
N GLY A 28 -27.38 26.00 -91.94
CA GLY A 28 -27.06 26.11 -90.51
C GLY A 28 -28.27 26.22 -89.59
N VAL A 29 -29.50 26.17 -90.10
CA VAL A 29 -30.70 26.22 -89.23
C VAL A 29 -30.77 24.95 -88.38
N MET A 30 -31.08 25.12 -87.09
CA MET A 30 -31.19 24.03 -86.14
C MET A 30 -32.42 23.17 -86.47
N ASN A 31 -32.23 21.85 -86.46
CA ASN A 31 -33.31 20.88 -86.43
C ASN A 31 -33.70 20.65 -84.97
N VAL A 32 -34.82 21.25 -84.57
CA VAL A 32 -35.29 21.24 -83.18
C VAL A 32 -35.50 19.81 -82.65
N ARG A 33 -35.98 18.87 -83.48
CA ARG A 33 -36.30 17.50 -83.03
C ARG A 33 -35.03 16.70 -82.72
N ALA A 34 -34.03 16.76 -83.60
CA ALA A 34 -32.74 16.11 -83.36
C ALA A 34 -32.02 16.72 -82.15
N ALA A 35 -32.03 18.06 -82.04
CA ALA A 35 -31.40 18.76 -80.93
C ALA A 35 -32.09 18.47 -79.58
N GLU A 36 -33.42 18.30 -79.56
CA GLU A 36 -34.17 17.91 -78.37
C GLU A 36 -33.84 16.48 -77.93
N ASN A 37 -33.77 15.53 -78.87
CA ASN A 37 -33.38 14.15 -78.56
C ASN A 37 -31.96 14.07 -77.97
N GLU A 38 -30.98 14.77 -78.58
CA GLU A 38 -29.60 14.82 -78.09
C GLU A 38 -29.51 15.47 -76.69
N TYR A 39 -30.37 16.46 -76.42
CA TYR A 39 -30.45 17.10 -75.10
C TYR A 39 -31.04 16.14 -74.05
N MET A 40 -32.08 15.39 -74.40
CA MET A 40 -32.72 14.42 -73.49
C MET A 40 -31.80 13.25 -73.18
N GLU A 41 -31.03 12.75 -74.15
CA GLU A 41 -30.03 11.69 -73.93
C GLU A 41 -28.95 12.13 -72.93
N LYS A 42 -28.42 13.35 -73.07
CA LYS A 42 -27.46 13.92 -72.10
C LYS A 42 -28.03 14.08 -70.69
N LEU A 43 -29.33 14.33 -70.57
CA LEU A 43 -29.99 14.42 -69.26
C LEU A 43 -30.14 13.04 -68.60
N GLU A 44 -30.32 11.97 -69.37
CA GLU A 44 -30.39 10.60 -68.86
C GLU A 44 -29.02 10.13 -68.36
N ASP A 45 -27.95 10.38 -69.12
CA ASP A 45 -26.57 10.05 -68.71
C ASP A 45 -26.18 10.76 -67.39
N ILE A 46 -26.50 12.06 -67.28
CA ILE A 46 -26.23 12.82 -66.04
C ILE A 46 -27.02 12.24 -64.86
N ARG A 47 -28.25 11.76 -65.09
CA ARG A 47 -29.07 11.15 -64.03
C ARG A 47 -28.45 9.84 -63.55
N GLU A 48 -28.00 9.01 -64.49
CA GLU A 48 -27.37 7.72 -64.18
C GLU A 48 -26.04 7.90 -63.45
N ASP A 49 -25.19 8.82 -63.92
CA ASP A 49 -23.93 9.18 -63.24
C ASP A 49 -24.17 9.71 -61.81
N THR A 50 -25.23 10.51 -61.63
CA THR A 50 -25.60 11.03 -60.31
C THR A 50 -26.12 9.94 -59.36
N GLU A 51 -26.80 8.93 -59.88
CA GLU A 51 -27.25 7.77 -59.10
C GLU A 51 -26.07 6.87 -58.70
N GLN A 52 -25.14 6.60 -59.62
CA GLN A 52 -23.93 5.83 -59.31
C GLN A 52 -23.04 6.53 -58.27
N LEU A 53 -22.90 7.86 -58.35
CA LEU A 53 -22.14 8.64 -57.37
C LEU A 53 -22.76 8.58 -55.96
N LYS A 54 -24.09 8.53 -55.84
CA LYS A 54 -24.76 8.36 -54.54
C LYS A 54 -24.45 7.00 -53.92
N ASP A 55 -24.53 5.92 -54.70
CA ASP A 55 -24.31 4.55 -54.23
C ASP A 55 -22.83 4.29 -53.83
N VAL A 56 -21.88 4.89 -54.55
CA VAL A 56 -20.45 4.82 -54.20
C VAL A 56 -20.15 5.57 -52.89
N SER A 57 -20.85 6.68 -52.62
CA SER A 57 -20.64 7.48 -51.41
C SER A 57 -21.15 6.80 -50.12
N GLU A 58 -22.27 6.06 -50.20
CA GLU A 58 -22.89 5.39 -49.04
C GLU A 58 -22.13 4.13 -48.59
N HIS A 59 -21.57 3.34 -49.52
CA HIS A 59 -20.90 2.10 -49.14
C HIS A 59 -19.51 2.33 -48.50
N GLN A 60 -18.79 3.39 -48.88
CA GLN A 60 -17.44 3.67 -48.35
C GLN A 60 -17.44 4.35 -46.99
N THR A 61 -18.44 5.18 -46.68
CA THR A 61 -18.53 5.84 -45.35
C THR A 61 -18.96 4.86 -44.24
N ARG A 62 -19.80 3.87 -44.56
CA ARG A 62 -20.35 2.95 -43.55
C ARG A 62 -19.36 1.90 -43.04
N ALA A 63 -18.40 1.48 -43.87
CA ALA A 63 -17.39 0.48 -43.52
C ALA A 63 -16.23 1.06 -42.69
N GLY A 64 -15.76 2.28 -43.00
CA GLY A 64 -14.68 2.95 -42.28
C GLY A 64 -15.05 3.36 -40.85
N ILE A 65 -16.28 3.85 -40.65
CA ILE A 65 -16.79 4.27 -39.33
C ILE A 65 -16.92 3.07 -38.36
N ARG A 66 -17.29 1.88 -38.87
CA ARG A 66 -17.43 0.66 -38.04
C ARG A 66 -16.11 0.15 -37.47
N HIS A 67 -15.03 0.17 -38.25
CA HIS A 67 -13.73 -0.35 -37.80
C HIS A 67 -12.94 0.64 -36.93
N ALA A 68 -13.01 1.94 -37.22
CA ALA A 68 -12.39 2.98 -36.40
C ALA A 68 -13.12 3.16 -35.06
N GLY A 69 -14.46 3.16 -35.05
CA GLY A 69 -15.25 3.25 -33.82
C GLY A 69 -15.07 2.04 -32.90
N ARG A 70 -14.96 0.82 -33.46
CA ARG A 70 -14.78 -0.41 -32.67
C ARG A 70 -13.44 -0.47 -31.95
N LYS A 71 -12.33 -0.04 -32.57
CA LYS A 71 -11.01 -0.04 -31.93
C LYS A 71 -10.91 1.02 -30.81
N THR A 72 -11.43 2.22 -31.04
CA THR A 72 -11.48 3.29 -30.02
C THR A 72 -12.36 2.89 -28.82
N PHE A 73 -13.50 2.25 -29.08
CA PHE A 73 -14.38 1.75 -28.03
C PHE A 73 -13.71 0.65 -27.18
N ILE A 74 -12.97 -0.27 -27.79
CA ILE A 74 -12.23 -1.32 -27.05
C ILE A 74 -11.15 -0.71 -26.15
N VAL A 75 -10.37 0.26 -26.64
CA VAL A 75 -9.35 0.93 -25.82
C VAL A 75 -9.99 1.68 -24.64
N LEU A 76 -11.09 2.40 -24.88
CA LEU A 76 -11.83 3.09 -23.82
C LEU A 76 -12.38 2.11 -22.77
N LEU A 77 -12.91 0.96 -23.19
CA LEU A 77 -13.37 -0.09 -22.27
C LEU A 77 -12.23 -0.68 -21.44
N ILE A 78 -11.07 -0.94 -22.05
CA ILE A 78 -9.90 -1.45 -21.31
C ILE A 78 -9.43 -0.43 -20.28
N VAL A 79 -9.30 0.84 -20.66
CA VAL A 79 -8.92 1.92 -19.73
C VAL A 79 -9.93 2.03 -18.58
N THR A 80 -11.22 1.99 -18.90
CA THR A 80 -12.28 2.05 -17.88
C THR A 80 -12.24 0.84 -16.95
N ALA A 81 -12.01 -0.36 -17.48
CA ALA A 81 -11.88 -1.58 -16.68
C ALA A 81 -10.65 -1.56 -15.78
N VAL A 82 -9.52 -1.02 -16.27
CA VAL A 82 -8.29 -0.86 -15.47
C VAL A 82 -8.52 0.15 -14.34
N VAL A 83 -9.15 1.30 -14.62
CA VAL A 83 -9.47 2.31 -13.61
C VAL A 83 -10.47 1.76 -12.58
N ALA A 84 -11.52 1.08 -13.02
CA ALA A 84 -12.49 0.44 -12.13
C ALA A 84 -11.85 -0.67 -11.29
N GLY A 85 -10.95 -1.46 -11.87
CA GLY A 85 -10.17 -2.48 -11.17
C GLY A 85 -9.27 -1.87 -10.09
N PHE A 86 -8.55 -0.80 -10.41
CA PHE A 86 -7.70 -0.08 -9.44
C PHE A 86 -8.53 0.56 -8.33
N PHE A 87 -9.69 1.12 -8.66
CA PHE A 87 -10.63 1.68 -7.69
C PHE A 87 -11.22 0.58 -6.77
N MET A 88 -11.62 -0.57 -7.30
CA MET A 88 -12.09 -1.68 -6.48
C MET A 88 -10.97 -2.25 -5.59
N LEU A 89 -9.76 -2.41 -6.13
CA LEU A 89 -8.60 -2.89 -5.36
C LEU A 89 -8.24 -1.93 -4.23
N SER A 90 -8.19 -0.63 -4.50
CA SER A 90 -7.89 0.38 -3.45
C SER A 90 -8.95 0.39 -2.34
N ARG A 91 -10.24 0.30 -2.68
CA ARG A 91 -11.32 0.18 -1.69
C ARG A 91 -11.26 -1.12 -0.90
N PHE A 92 -10.89 -2.22 -1.55
CA PHE A 92 -10.72 -3.52 -0.88
C PHE A 92 -9.55 -3.50 0.11
N LEU A 93 -8.39 -2.97 -0.30
CA LEU A 93 -7.22 -2.83 0.57
C LEU A 93 -7.52 -1.89 1.75
N GLU A 94 -8.18 -0.75 1.51
CA GLU A 94 -8.60 0.16 2.58
C GLU A 94 -9.57 -0.53 3.56
N GLY A 95 -10.53 -1.31 3.05
CA GLY A 95 -11.47 -2.06 3.87
C GLY A 95 -10.80 -3.11 4.76
N GLN A 96 -9.84 -3.87 4.21
CA GLN A 96 -9.05 -4.85 4.97
C GLN A 96 -8.22 -4.17 6.06
N LEU A 97 -7.44 -3.14 5.72
CA LEU A 97 -6.63 -2.38 6.68
C LEU A 97 -7.49 -1.78 7.81
N ARG A 98 -8.65 -1.22 7.47
CA ARG A 98 -9.59 -0.67 8.45
C ARG A 98 -10.17 -1.77 9.35
N HIS A 99 -10.54 -2.91 8.79
CA HIS A 99 -11.07 -4.04 9.58
C HIS A 99 -10.01 -4.57 10.55
N ASP A 100 -8.78 -4.80 10.09
CA ASP A 100 -7.69 -5.27 10.94
C ASP A 100 -7.35 -4.28 12.04
N SER A 101 -7.31 -2.98 11.71
CA SER A 101 -7.09 -1.92 12.70
C SER A 101 -8.23 -1.81 13.72
N ALA A 102 -9.50 -1.91 13.28
CA ALA A 102 -10.66 -1.84 14.15
C ALA A 102 -10.74 -3.05 15.07
N ASN A 103 -10.50 -4.25 14.54
CA ASN A 103 -10.42 -5.48 15.33
C ASN A 103 -9.28 -5.39 16.36
N ARG A 104 -8.10 -4.89 15.96
CA ARG A 104 -6.99 -4.69 16.90
C ARG A 104 -7.37 -3.74 18.02
N VAL A 105 -7.92 -2.57 17.70
CA VAL A 105 -8.36 -1.58 18.71
C VAL A 105 -9.43 -2.18 19.63
N GLN A 106 -10.37 -2.96 19.09
CA GLN A 106 -11.37 -3.65 19.90
C GLN A 106 -10.71 -4.63 20.88
N LYS A 107 -9.76 -5.45 20.42
CA LYS A 107 -9.03 -6.38 21.27
C LYS A 107 -8.20 -5.69 22.35
N GLU A 108 -7.58 -4.56 22.02
CA GLU A 108 -6.87 -3.72 23.00
C GLU A 108 -7.84 -3.16 24.07
N LEU A 109 -9.03 -2.73 23.69
CA LEU A 109 -10.04 -2.24 24.64
C LEU A 109 -10.57 -3.36 25.54
N GLU A 110 -10.90 -4.52 24.96
CA GLU A 110 -11.33 -5.71 25.70
C GLU A 110 -10.24 -6.17 26.71
N PHE A 111 -8.97 -6.17 26.28
CA PHE A 111 -7.84 -6.46 27.17
C PHE A 111 -7.78 -5.47 28.33
N LYS A 112 -7.85 -4.16 28.03
CA LYS A 112 -7.81 -3.12 29.06
C LYS A 112 -8.92 -3.31 30.09
N GLU A 113 -10.16 -3.46 29.64
CA GLU A 113 -11.33 -3.61 30.51
C GLU A 113 -11.25 -4.86 31.39
N LYS A 114 -10.72 -5.96 30.84
CA LYS A 114 -10.61 -7.24 31.54
C LYS A 114 -9.49 -7.27 32.57
N TYR A 115 -8.32 -6.72 32.24
CA TYR A 115 -7.10 -7.00 33.00
C TYR A 115 -6.56 -5.81 33.82
N PHE A 116 -6.78 -4.55 33.39
CA PHE A 116 -6.14 -3.40 34.07
C PHE A 116 -6.67 -3.19 35.49
N ALA A 117 -7.97 -3.37 35.72
CA ALA A 117 -8.55 -3.23 37.05
C ALA A 117 -7.97 -4.25 38.05
N LYS A 118 -7.71 -5.48 37.56
CA LYS A 118 -7.10 -6.52 38.39
C LYS A 118 -5.60 -6.28 38.61
N LEU A 119 -4.88 -5.76 37.61
CA LEU A 119 -3.50 -5.30 37.79
C LEU A 119 -3.40 -4.19 38.85
N ASP A 120 -4.33 -3.23 38.84
CA ASP A 120 -4.39 -2.17 39.85
C ASP A 120 -4.66 -2.73 41.25
N GLU A 121 -5.49 -3.78 41.37
CA GLU A 121 -5.73 -4.48 42.64
C GLU A 121 -4.47 -5.18 43.17
N TYR A 122 -3.78 -5.96 42.33
CA TYR A 122 -2.52 -6.62 42.71
C TYR A 122 -1.45 -5.60 43.12
N TYR A 123 -1.30 -4.52 42.35
CA TYR A 123 -0.35 -3.45 42.65
C TYR A 123 -0.69 -2.73 43.96
N ALA A 124 -1.97 -2.40 44.19
CA ALA A 124 -2.42 -1.73 45.41
C ALA A 124 -2.24 -2.58 46.68
N ALA A 125 -2.19 -3.91 46.55
CA ALA A 125 -1.84 -4.80 47.65
C ALA A 125 -0.36 -4.68 48.09
N GLY A 126 0.48 -4.02 47.29
CA GLY A 126 1.90 -3.82 47.56
C GLY A 126 2.77 -5.05 47.30
N ASP A 127 2.21 -6.09 46.66
CA ASP A 127 2.93 -7.30 46.30
C ASP A 127 3.41 -7.22 44.84
N ASP A 128 4.62 -6.71 44.68
CA ASP A 128 5.26 -6.56 43.37
C ASP A 128 5.49 -7.94 42.70
N ALA A 129 5.72 -9.01 43.48
CA ALA A 129 5.94 -10.36 42.96
C ALA A 129 4.66 -10.93 42.35
N ALA A 130 3.55 -10.84 43.08
CA ALA A 130 2.24 -11.27 42.59
C ALA A 130 1.78 -10.45 41.38
N THR A 131 2.08 -9.14 41.37
CA THR A 131 1.80 -8.26 40.23
C THR A 131 2.56 -8.70 38.99
N ALA A 132 3.86 -8.99 39.12
CA ALA A 132 4.69 -9.46 38.01
C ALA A 132 4.25 -10.85 37.48
N GLU A 133 3.86 -11.76 38.38
CA GLU A 133 3.32 -13.07 38.02
C GLU A 133 2.05 -12.93 37.20
N TYR A 134 1.09 -12.12 37.67
CA TYR A 134 -0.14 -11.87 36.93
C TYR A 134 0.10 -11.19 35.58
N MET A 135 1.03 -10.23 35.50
CA MET A 135 1.44 -9.64 34.21
C MET A 135 1.99 -10.70 33.24
N SER A 136 2.75 -11.68 33.74
CA SER A 136 3.33 -12.75 32.93
C SER A 136 2.26 -13.73 32.42
N GLU A 137 1.22 -13.99 33.20
CA GLU A 137 0.08 -14.82 32.78
C GLU A 137 -0.67 -14.19 31.60
N ILE A 138 -0.87 -12.86 31.63
CA ILE A 138 -1.71 -12.16 30.65
C ILE A 138 -0.94 -11.68 29.41
N ILE A 139 0.39 -11.75 29.38
CA ILE A 139 1.20 -11.22 28.26
C ILE A 139 0.93 -11.94 26.93
N SER A 140 0.47 -13.19 26.98
CA SER A 140 0.15 -14.01 25.80
C SER A 140 -1.27 -13.82 25.27
N GLU A 141 -2.11 -13.05 25.99
CA GLU A 141 -3.51 -12.83 25.63
C GLU A 141 -3.67 -11.84 24.46
N GLU A 142 -4.75 -11.98 23.69
CA GLU A 142 -5.05 -11.05 22.60
C GLU A 142 -5.24 -9.62 23.13
N GLY A 143 -4.58 -8.64 22.50
CA GLY A 143 -4.63 -7.25 22.91
C GLY A 143 -3.59 -6.85 23.97
N SER A 144 -2.71 -7.76 24.42
CA SER A 144 -1.65 -7.46 25.39
C SER A 144 -0.62 -6.43 24.91
N SER A 145 -0.62 -6.04 23.63
CA SER A 145 0.23 -4.99 23.07
C SER A 145 0.09 -3.64 23.79
N ILE A 146 -1.02 -3.41 24.49
CA ILE A 146 -1.25 -2.20 25.28
C ILE A 146 -0.85 -2.30 26.74
N LEU A 147 -0.29 -3.43 27.18
CA LEU A 147 0.15 -3.60 28.57
C LEU A 147 1.15 -2.50 28.96
N ASN A 148 1.96 -2.03 28.02
CA ASN A 148 2.86 -0.88 28.21
C ASN A 148 2.17 0.46 28.50
N ARG A 149 0.87 0.56 28.26
CA ARG A 149 0.05 1.74 28.60
C ARG A 149 -0.54 1.67 30.01
N TRP A 150 -0.31 0.57 30.73
CA TRP A 150 -0.69 0.49 32.14
C TRP A 150 0.23 1.39 32.96
N LYS A 151 -0.34 2.14 33.91
CA LYS A 151 0.32 3.22 34.64
C LYS A 151 1.62 2.79 35.34
N HIS A 152 1.66 1.57 35.84
CA HIS A 152 2.76 1.04 36.64
C HIS A 152 3.70 0.14 35.83
N TYR A 153 3.53 0.08 34.50
CA TYR A 153 4.28 -0.82 33.64
C TYR A 153 5.79 -0.58 33.71
N THR A 154 6.25 0.67 33.60
CA THR A 154 7.69 0.99 33.63
C THR A 154 8.33 0.60 34.96
N TYR A 155 7.64 0.83 36.08
CA TYR A 155 8.10 0.35 37.38
C TYR A 155 8.22 -1.18 37.41
N MET A 156 7.21 -1.89 36.88
CA MET A 156 7.23 -3.35 36.82
C MET A 156 8.30 -3.93 35.89
N GLN A 157 8.72 -3.19 34.85
CA GLN A 157 9.88 -3.57 34.04
C GLN A 157 11.15 -3.58 34.88
N TYR A 158 11.45 -2.49 35.61
CA TYR A 158 12.59 -2.43 36.51
C TYR A 158 12.55 -3.49 37.61
N TYR A 159 11.36 -3.78 38.13
CA TYR A 159 11.19 -4.86 39.10
C TYR A 159 11.53 -6.24 38.51
N ASN A 160 11.15 -6.51 37.25
CA ASN A 160 11.49 -7.76 36.57
C ASN A 160 12.99 -7.86 36.30
N ASP A 161 13.63 -6.77 35.86
CA ASP A 161 15.09 -6.72 35.67
C ASP A 161 15.81 -6.99 37.00
N TYR A 162 15.35 -6.34 38.08
CA TYR A 162 15.84 -6.57 39.43
C TYR A 162 15.71 -8.04 39.85
N ARG A 163 14.52 -8.64 39.68
CA ARG A 163 14.32 -10.06 40.00
C ARG A 163 15.24 -10.98 39.21
N PHE A 164 15.49 -10.66 37.94
CA PHE A 164 16.36 -11.46 37.10
C PHE A 164 17.81 -11.36 37.57
N VAL A 165 18.30 -10.17 37.93
CA VAL A 165 19.63 -10.00 38.55
C VAL A 165 19.72 -10.74 39.87
N GLN A 166 18.72 -10.62 40.76
CA GLN A 166 18.71 -11.31 42.06
C GLN A 166 18.73 -12.83 41.94
N SER A 167 18.18 -13.37 40.85
CA SER A 167 18.11 -14.82 40.64
C SER A 167 19.49 -15.49 40.58
N VAL A 168 20.55 -14.74 40.29
CA VAL A 168 21.95 -15.20 40.30
C VAL A 168 22.33 -15.85 41.62
N SER A 169 21.84 -15.33 42.76
CA SER A 169 22.13 -15.86 44.09
C SER A 169 21.73 -17.33 44.28
N GLY A 170 20.76 -17.82 43.48
CA GLY A 170 20.30 -19.21 43.48
C GLY A 170 20.81 -20.05 42.32
N MET A 171 21.65 -19.50 41.43
CA MET A 171 22.17 -20.18 40.24
C MET A 171 23.54 -20.80 40.49
N GLU A 172 23.84 -21.89 39.78
CA GLU A 172 25.18 -22.46 39.72
C GLU A 172 26.00 -21.73 38.67
N ILE A 173 27.04 -21.00 39.11
CA ILE A 173 27.92 -20.24 38.21
C ILE A 173 28.94 -21.18 37.57
N ASN A 174 28.55 -21.78 36.44
CA ASN A 174 29.34 -22.70 35.64
C ASN A 174 29.50 -22.21 34.18
N ASP A 175 30.15 -23.00 33.32
CA ASP A 175 30.36 -22.65 31.92
C ASP A 175 29.04 -22.48 31.14
N HIS A 176 27.98 -23.20 31.52
CA HIS A 176 26.66 -23.04 30.90
C HIS A 176 26.08 -21.66 31.23
N PHE A 177 26.10 -21.28 32.50
CA PHE A 177 25.67 -19.95 32.94
C PHE A 177 26.43 -18.84 32.20
N ARG A 178 27.77 -18.94 32.13
CA ARG A 178 28.62 -17.95 31.45
C ARG A 178 28.29 -17.82 29.97
N LYS A 179 27.90 -18.93 29.33
CA LYS A 179 27.60 -18.96 27.90
C LYS A 179 26.19 -18.46 27.55
N TYR A 180 25.19 -18.75 28.39
CA TYR A 180 23.80 -18.55 28.03
C TYR A 180 23.08 -17.49 28.87
N ASP A 181 23.40 -17.36 30.15
CA ASP A 181 22.61 -16.56 31.09
C ASP A 181 23.32 -15.24 31.46
N TYR A 182 24.64 -15.26 31.58
CA TYR A 182 25.45 -14.15 32.09
C TYR A 182 25.20 -12.83 31.33
N ALA A 183 25.18 -12.87 30.00
CA ALA A 183 25.01 -11.65 29.20
C ALA A 183 23.59 -11.07 29.31
N ASP A 184 22.57 -11.92 29.46
CA ASP A 184 21.18 -11.46 29.60
C ASP A 184 20.95 -10.87 31.01
N ILE A 185 21.57 -11.45 32.05
CA ILE A 185 21.60 -10.89 33.41
C ILE A 185 22.35 -9.55 33.44
N LEU A 186 23.52 -9.47 32.79
CA LEU A 186 24.29 -8.25 32.70
C LEU A 186 23.49 -7.15 31.97
N TYR A 187 22.81 -7.51 30.88
CA TYR A 187 21.96 -6.58 30.15
C TYR A 187 20.83 -6.03 31.04
N ALA A 188 20.08 -6.88 31.73
CA ALA A 188 19.02 -6.46 32.66
C ALA A 188 19.55 -5.57 33.79
N GLY A 189 20.73 -5.92 34.33
CA GLY A 189 21.40 -5.12 35.34
C GLY A 189 21.78 -3.72 34.86
N ILE A 190 22.38 -3.60 33.67
CA ILE A 190 22.73 -2.30 33.10
C ILE A 190 21.46 -1.49 32.80
N GLU A 191 20.41 -2.11 32.26
CA GLU A 191 19.13 -1.43 31.99
C GLU A 191 18.51 -0.86 33.27
N LEU A 192 18.52 -1.63 34.37
CA LEU A 192 18.07 -1.21 35.69
C LEU A 192 18.92 -0.07 36.28
N ILE A 193 20.25 -0.23 36.27
CA ILE A 193 21.20 0.65 36.96
C ILE A 193 21.35 2.00 36.27
N TYR A 194 21.36 2.03 34.94
CA TYR A 194 21.57 3.25 34.16
C TYR A 194 20.27 3.80 33.55
N GLU A 195 19.14 3.16 33.84
CA GLU A 195 17.80 3.55 33.34
C GLU A 195 17.76 3.73 31.82
N THR A 196 18.55 2.92 31.10
CA THR A 196 18.71 3.04 29.65
C THR A 196 17.38 2.77 28.95
N GLY A 197 17.01 3.59 27.95
CA GLY A 197 15.82 3.34 27.14
C GLY A 197 14.46 3.74 27.76
N SER A 198 14.40 4.26 28.98
CA SER A 198 13.10 4.60 29.59
C SER A 198 12.61 6.00 29.21
N TYR A 199 12.00 6.10 28.03
CA TYR A 199 11.22 7.29 27.63
C TYR A 199 10.13 7.64 28.66
N TYR A 200 9.67 6.64 29.43
CA TYR A 200 8.55 6.71 30.37
C TYR A 200 8.97 6.75 31.85
N ALA A 201 10.26 6.76 32.20
CA ALA A 201 10.72 6.93 33.60
C ALA A 201 10.19 8.22 34.25
N LYS A 202 9.82 9.21 33.42
CA LYS A 202 9.17 10.45 33.84
C LYS A 202 7.78 10.22 34.46
N GLU A 203 7.07 9.17 34.05
CA GLU A 203 5.70 8.88 34.47
C GLU A 203 5.63 8.11 35.80
N MET A 204 6.74 7.53 36.27
CA MET A 204 6.81 6.88 37.58
C MET A 204 6.62 7.89 38.72
N SER A 205 5.89 7.45 39.75
CA SER A 205 5.70 8.18 41.00
C SER A 205 7.01 8.31 41.80
N ALA A 206 7.02 9.22 42.77
CA ALA A 206 8.18 9.40 43.65
C ALA A 206 8.46 8.15 44.50
N GLU A 207 7.42 7.42 44.88
CA GLU A 207 7.55 6.17 45.63
C GLU A 207 8.19 5.06 44.79
N GLU A 208 7.73 4.87 43.56
CA GLU A 208 8.32 3.92 42.61
C GLU A 208 9.78 4.23 42.33
N LYS A 209 10.12 5.51 42.12
CA LYS A 209 11.52 5.94 41.95
C LYS A 209 12.38 5.61 43.16
N ALA A 210 11.85 5.75 44.37
CA ALA A 210 12.58 5.37 45.59
C ALA A 210 12.78 3.85 45.68
N LYS A 211 11.78 3.06 45.29
CA LYS A 211 11.90 1.60 45.20
C LYS A 211 12.93 1.17 44.16
N VAL A 212 12.89 1.74 42.94
CA VAL A 212 13.87 1.46 41.87
C VAL A 212 15.28 1.81 42.33
N LYS A 213 15.48 2.97 42.99
CA LYS A 213 16.79 3.35 43.53
C LYS A 213 17.32 2.34 44.56
N LYS A 214 16.44 1.76 45.38
CA LYS A 214 16.83 0.69 46.30
C LYS A 214 17.26 -0.56 45.54
N MET A 215 16.48 -0.98 44.54
CA MET A 215 16.78 -2.13 43.67
C MET A 215 18.10 -1.97 42.93
N GLN A 216 18.43 -0.76 42.46
CA GLN A 216 19.71 -0.45 41.80
C GLN A 216 20.90 -0.76 42.73
N GLY A 217 20.83 -0.32 43.99
CA GLY A 217 21.88 -0.61 44.98
C GLY A 217 22.00 -2.11 45.28
N GLU A 218 20.88 -2.80 45.48
CA GLU A 218 20.85 -4.25 45.73
C GLU A 218 21.36 -5.06 44.51
N ALA A 219 21.08 -4.59 43.30
CA ALA A 219 21.61 -5.18 42.07
C ALA A 219 23.14 -5.00 41.96
N GLU A 220 23.67 -3.81 42.27
CA GLU A 220 25.13 -3.58 42.31
C GLU A 220 25.82 -4.49 43.33
N GLU A 221 25.23 -4.67 44.52
CA GLU A 221 25.73 -5.61 45.53
C GLU A 221 25.74 -7.05 45.02
N THR A 222 24.70 -7.46 44.29
CA THR A 222 24.59 -8.80 43.70
C THR A 222 25.66 -9.04 42.62
N PHE A 223 25.89 -8.06 41.75
CA PHE A 223 26.97 -8.12 40.76
C PHE A 223 28.34 -8.23 41.42
N ALA A 224 28.57 -7.46 42.49
CA ALA A 224 29.84 -7.50 43.21
C ALA A 224 30.06 -8.84 43.92
N GLU A 225 29.05 -9.35 44.61
CA GLU A 225 29.15 -10.57 45.42
C GLU A 225 29.24 -11.84 44.55
N TYR A 226 28.35 -12.00 43.58
CA TYR A 226 28.23 -13.26 42.84
C TYR A 226 28.99 -13.26 41.53
N LEU A 227 29.12 -12.09 40.88
CA LEU A 227 29.74 -11.99 39.56
C LEU A 227 31.08 -11.26 39.60
N SER A 228 31.57 -10.83 40.78
CA SER A 228 32.84 -10.10 40.91
C SER A 228 32.94 -8.86 39.99
N LEU A 229 31.80 -8.25 39.68
CA LEU A 229 31.69 -7.02 38.91
C LEU A 229 31.38 -5.86 39.86
N ASN A 230 32.31 -4.90 39.96
CA ASN A 230 32.08 -3.69 40.73
C ASN A 230 31.50 -2.58 39.84
N ARG A 231 31.18 -1.44 40.45
CA ARG A 231 30.60 -0.28 39.75
C ARG A 231 31.41 0.17 38.53
N SER A 232 32.75 0.16 38.60
CA SER A 232 33.60 0.54 37.47
C SER A 232 33.52 -0.45 36.30
N ASP A 233 33.34 -1.74 36.58
CA ASP A 233 33.19 -2.75 35.53
C ASP A 233 31.82 -2.59 34.84
N LEU A 234 30.78 -2.24 35.60
CA LEU A 234 29.45 -1.94 35.07
C LEU A 234 29.44 -0.63 34.25
N ASP A 235 30.18 0.40 34.69
CA ASP A 235 30.33 1.66 33.95
C ASP A 235 31.02 1.40 32.60
N GLU A 236 32.08 0.58 32.58
CA GLU A 236 32.77 0.18 31.34
C GLU A 236 31.84 -0.59 30.40
N ALA A 237 31.09 -1.57 30.91
CA ALA A 237 30.13 -2.34 30.13
C ALA A 237 29.04 -1.45 29.54
N TYR A 238 28.52 -0.51 30.33
CA TYR A 238 27.52 0.47 29.89
C TYR A 238 28.07 1.39 28.79
N GLU A 239 29.22 2.03 29.01
CA GLU A 239 29.85 2.92 28.02
C GLU A 239 30.19 2.17 26.72
N TYR A 240 30.61 0.92 26.85
CA TYR A 240 30.86 0.06 25.70
C TYR A 240 29.57 -0.27 24.96
N ALA A 241 28.43 -0.49 25.64
CA ALA A 241 27.23 -0.99 24.99
C ALA A 241 26.20 0.07 24.57
N VAL A 242 26.26 1.27 25.14
CA VAL A 242 25.31 2.34 24.85
C VAL A 242 25.58 3.00 23.49
N SER A 243 24.52 3.31 22.76
CA SER A 243 24.57 4.09 21.52
C SER A 243 24.49 5.59 21.79
N SER A 244 24.80 6.41 20.78
CA SER A 244 24.77 7.88 20.90
C SER A 244 23.39 8.46 21.23
N ASP A 245 22.31 7.72 20.94
CA ASP A 245 20.93 8.06 21.25
C ASP A 245 20.46 7.47 22.60
N GLY A 246 21.36 6.85 23.38
CA GLY A 246 21.10 6.42 24.76
C GLY A 246 20.43 5.04 24.89
N TYR A 247 20.36 4.26 23.81
CA TYR A 247 19.85 2.88 23.84
C TYR A 247 20.98 1.89 24.17
N LEU A 248 20.67 0.89 24.97
CA LEU A 248 21.59 -0.19 25.30
C LEU A 248 21.55 -1.27 24.22
N SER A 249 22.70 -1.61 23.64
CA SER A 249 22.77 -2.65 22.61
C SER A 249 23.01 -4.04 23.22
N VAL A 250 22.02 -4.93 23.11
CA VAL A 250 22.14 -6.34 23.55
C VAL A 250 23.36 -7.03 22.93
N SER A 251 23.61 -6.81 21.63
CA SER A 251 24.76 -7.42 20.95
C SER A 251 26.09 -6.93 21.51
N ARG A 252 26.20 -5.65 21.88
CA ARG A 252 27.43 -5.10 22.45
C ARG A 252 27.63 -5.53 23.91
N VAL A 253 26.55 -5.67 24.69
CA VAL A 253 26.65 -6.28 26.03
C VAL A 253 27.16 -7.71 25.93
N ARG A 254 26.64 -8.52 25.00
CA ARG A 254 27.11 -9.89 24.75
C ARG A 254 28.57 -9.94 24.31
N GLU A 255 28.98 -9.02 23.44
CA GLU A 255 30.37 -8.92 22.99
C GLU A 255 31.30 -8.54 24.14
N TRP A 256 30.94 -7.55 24.95
CA TRP A 256 31.70 -7.17 26.15
C TRP A 256 31.82 -8.34 27.12
N ALA A 257 30.71 -9.03 27.39
CA ALA A 257 30.66 -10.19 28.28
C ALA A 257 31.56 -11.34 27.78
N GLY A 258 31.62 -11.58 26.47
CA GLY A 258 32.46 -12.62 25.88
C GLY A 258 33.95 -12.27 25.76
N ASN A 259 34.30 -10.98 25.76
CA ASN A 259 35.68 -10.50 25.67
C ASN A 259 36.33 -10.25 27.04
N ASN A 260 35.54 -10.19 28.11
CA ASN A 260 36.04 -9.92 29.45
C ASN A 260 36.70 -11.19 30.02
N GLU A 261 38.02 -11.31 29.84
CA GLU A 261 38.85 -12.46 30.29
C GLU A 261 38.81 -12.73 31.81
N ARG A 262 38.18 -11.86 32.62
CA ARG A 262 37.84 -12.20 34.01
C ARG A 262 36.85 -13.37 34.07
N PHE A 263 36.18 -13.72 32.96
CA PHE A 263 35.18 -14.76 32.89
C PHE A 263 35.31 -15.73 31.72
#